data_AF-A0A3A4W0X9-F1
#
_entry.id   AF-A0A3A4W0X9-F1
#
_cell.length_a   1.000
_cell.length_b   1.000
_cell.length_c   1.000
_cell.angle_alpha   90.00
_cell.angle_beta   90.00
_cell.angle_gamma   90.00
#
_symmetry.space_group_name_H-M   'P 1'
#
loop_
_entity.id
_entity.type
_entity.pdbx_description
1 polymer ?
#
loop_
_entity_poly.entity_id
_entity_poly.type
_entity_poly.pdbx_seq_one_letter_code
_entity_poly.pdbx_strand_id
1 'polypeptide(L)'
;MKRALIVLLVLLAVSSLALMGCESRAGTAGLGAIGGAAAGAGGYEFKMNQEINRIEDARAAGTMSQEEYNIRKDQINRMSILK
;
A
#
# COMPACT_ATOMS: atom_id res chain seq x y z
N MET A 1 33.02 -21.11 8.75
CA MET A 1 32.93 -20.72 10.18
C MET A 1 32.35 -19.33 10.37
N LYS A 2 33.00 -18.24 9.91
CA LYS A 2 32.55 -16.85 10.16
C LYS A 2 31.15 -16.50 9.60
N ARG A 3 30.81 -17.01 8.40
CA ARG A 3 29.49 -16.82 7.78
C ARG A 3 28.38 -17.54 8.55
N ALA A 4 28.67 -18.73 9.08
CA ALA A 4 27.72 -19.48 9.91
C ALA A 4 27.49 -18.80 11.27
N LEU A 5 28.53 -18.19 11.85
CA LEU A 5 28.42 -17.36 13.06
C LEU A 5 27.56 -16.12 12.85
N ILE A 6 27.68 -15.44 11.71
CA ILE A 6 26.84 -14.28 11.37
C ILE A 6 25.38 -14.70 11.20
N VAL A 7 25.12 -15.81 10.52
CA VAL A 7 23.76 -16.35 10.34
C VAL A 7 23.14 -16.74 11.68
N LEU A 8 23.92 -17.38 12.57
CA LEU A 8 23.48 -17.73 13.91
C LEU A 8 23.14 -16.50 14.76
N LEU A 9 23.96 -15.43 14.67
CA LEU A 9 23.73 -14.16 15.37
C LEU A 9 22.46 -13.46 14.89
N VAL A 10 22.20 -13.47 13.57
CA VAL A 10 20.97 -12.91 12.99
C VAL A 10 19.74 -13.71 13.45
N LEU A 11 19.81 -15.04 13.46
CA LEU A 11 18.74 -15.91 13.94
C LEU A 11 18.45 -15.71 15.44
N LEU A 12 19.49 -15.50 16.26
CA LEU A 12 19.32 -15.18 17.69
C LEU A 12 18.68 -13.80 17.90
N ALA A 13 19.06 -12.80 17.09
CA ALA A 13 18.48 -11.47 17.15
C ALA A 13 17.00 -11.44 16.72
N VAL A 14 16.61 -12.26 15.74
CA VAL A 14 15.20 -12.40 15.33
C VAL A 14 14.39 -13.15 16.39
N SER A 15 15.00 -14.13 17.05
CA SER A 15 14.33 -14.91 18.11
C SER A 15 14.08 -14.10 19.38
N SER A 16 14.94 -13.13 19.72
CA SER A 16 14.73 -12.26 20.88
C SER A 16 13.61 -11.22 20.67
N LEU A 17 13.32 -10.82 19.43
CA LEU A 17 12.15 -10.00 19.11
C LEU A 17 10.81 -10.75 19.30
N ALA A 18 10.82 -12.08 19.17
CA ALA A 18 9.61 -12.91 19.36
C ALA A 18 9.19 -13.04 20.84
N LEU A 19 10.12 -12.85 21.78
CA LEU A 19 9.85 -12.91 23.22
C LEU A 19 9.32 -11.60 23.81
N MET A 20 9.45 -10.46 23.11
CA MET A 20 8.81 -9.19 23.49
C MET A 20 7.33 -9.10 23.05
N GLY A 21 6.82 -10.12 22.33
CA GLY A 21 5.47 -10.16 21.79
C GLY A 21 4.37 -10.67 22.74
N CYS A 22 4.69 -11.07 23.98
CA CYS A 22 3.69 -11.69 24.86
C CYS A 22 3.00 -10.72 25.85
N GLU A 23 3.44 -9.45 25.98
CA GLU A 23 2.79 -8.53 26.93
C GLU A 23 2.71 -7.06 26.48
N SER A 24 2.79 -6.77 25.18
CA SER A 24 2.70 -5.39 24.72
C SER A 24 1.89 -5.24 23.43
N ARG A 25 0.57 -5.10 23.60
CA ARG A 25 -0.37 -4.64 22.57
C ARG A 25 0.03 -3.30 21.90
N ALA A 26 0.95 -2.54 22.49
CA ALA A 26 1.41 -1.25 22.00
C ALA A 26 2.34 -1.33 20.76
N GLY A 27 3.17 -2.39 20.64
CA GLY A 27 4.15 -2.48 19.55
C GLY A 27 3.53 -2.86 18.19
N THR A 28 2.56 -3.78 18.20
CA THR A 28 1.85 -4.22 16.98
C THR A 28 0.78 -3.22 16.55
N ALA A 29 0.13 -2.53 17.50
CA ALA A 29 -0.81 -1.46 17.17
C ALA A 29 -0.10 -0.24 16.56
N GLY A 30 1.09 0.13 17.05
CA GLY A 30 1.87 1.25 16.47
C GLY A 30 2.38 0.96 15.06
N LEU A 31 2.99 -0.20 14.84
CA LEU A 31 3.45 -0.60 13.50
C LEU A 31 2.30 -0.94 12.55
N GLY A 32 1.19 -1.51 13.05
CA GLY A 32 -0.02 -1.78 12.28
C GLY A 32 -0.80 -0.51 11.93
N ALA A 33 -0.83 0.49 12.81
CA ALA A 33 -1.45 1.79 12.54
C ALA A 33 -0.61 2.64 11.59
N ILE A 34 0.72 2.70 11.78
CA ILE A 34 1.61 3.44 10.87
C ILE A 34 1.69 2.73 9.52
N GLY A 35 1.85 1.40 9.52
CA GLY A 35 1.84 0.59 8.30
C GLY A 35 0.49 0.58 7.60
N GLY A 36 -0.62 0.54 8.36
CA GLY A 36 -1.98 0.60 7.84
C GLY A 36 -2.39 1.98 7.33
N ALA A 37 -1.94 3.06 7.99
CA ALA A 37 -2.14 4.43 7.52
C ALA A 37 -1.28 4.73 6.28
N ALA A 38 -0.02 4.29 6.25
CA ALA A 38 0.83 4.43 5.08
C ALA A 38 0.32 3.58 3.89
N ALA A 39 -0.11 2.34 4.14
CA ALA A 39 -0.73 1.49 3.12
C ALA A 39 -2.10 2.02 2.66
N GLY A 40 -2.90 2.60 3.55
CA GLY A 40 -4.18 3.23 3.22
C GLY A 40 -4.03 4.56 2.49
N ALA A 41 -2.96 5.31 2.77
CA ALA A 41 -2.60 6.53 2.04
C ALA A 41 -2.10 6.20 0.63
N GLY A 42 -1.01 5.45 0.52
CA GLY A 42 -0.34 5.15 -0.75
C GLY A 42 -1.09 4.15 -1.63
N GLY A 43 -1.82 3.19 -1.04
CA GLY A 43 -2.62 2.22 -1.80
C GLY A 43 -3.81 2.85 -2.51
N TYR A 44 -4.36 3.94 -1.97
CA TYR A 44 -5.48 4.66 -2.58
C TYR A 44 -5.04 5.47 -3.81
N GLU A 45 -3.94 6.23 -3.66
CA GLU A 45 -3.34 7.01 -4.75
C GLU A 45 -2.90 6.11 -5.91
N PHE A 46 -2.32 4.95 -5.58
CA PHE A 46 -1.92 3.97 -6.59
C PHE A 46 -3.11 3.44 -7.40
N LYS A 47 -4.20 3.01 -6.72
CA LYS A 47 -5.40 2.49 -7.40
C LYS A 47 -6.07 3.56 -8.25
N MET A 48 -6.11 4.80 -7.77
CA MET A 48 -6.65 5.93 -8.51
C MET A 48 -5.88 6.22 -9.80
N ASN A 49 -4.55 6.30 -9.73
CA ASN A 49 -3.72 6.52 -10.91
C ASN A 49 -3.86 5.37 -11.91
N GLN A 50 -3.97 4.14 -11.43
CA GLN A 50 -4.20 2.97 -12.28
C GLN A 50 -5.54 3.08 -13.04
N GLU A 51 -6.60 3.53 -12.38
CA GLU A 51 -7.92 3.67 -13.01
C GLU A 51 -7.96 4.84 -14.02
N ILE A 52 -7.30 5.97 -13.73
CA ILE A 52 -7.13 7.07 -14.69
C ILE A 52 -6.45 6.57 -15.97
N ASN A 53 -5.35 5.83 -15.84
CA ASN A 53 -4.63 5.29 -17.00
C ASN A 53 -5.50 4.35 -17.81
N ARG A 54 -6.27 3.46 -17.15
CA ARG A 54 -7.18 2.52 -17.84
C ARG A 54 -8.23 3.25 -18.69
N ILE A 55 -8.86 4.30 -18.15
CA ILE A 55 -9.89 5.05 -18.91
C ILE A 55 -9.27 5.87 -20.04
N GLU A 56 -8.02 6.34 -19.87
CA GLU A 56 -7.28 7.05 -20.90
C GLU A 56 -6.91 6.12 -22.06
N ASP A 57 -6.45 4.91 -21.76
CA ASP A 57 -6.19 3.86 -22.74
C ASP A 57 -7.47 3.46 -23.49
N ALA A 58 -8.59 3.28 -22.78
CA ALA A 58 -9.87 2.95 -23.39
C ALA A 58 -10.37 4.06 -24.33
N ARG A 59 -10.20 5.33 -23.94
CA ARG A 59 -10.49 6.48 -24.82
C ARG A 59 -9.57 6.48 -26.04
N ALA A 60 -8.27 6.26 -25.84
CA ALA A 60 -7.29 6.23 -26.93
C ALA A 60 -7.53 5.07 -27.91
N ALA A 61 -7.98 3.92 -27.41
CA ALA A 61 -8.38 2.75 -28.20
C ALA A 61 -9.74 2.94 -28.92
N GLY A 62 -10.46 4.05 -28.67
CA GLY A 62 -11.79 4.31 -29.22
C GLY A 62 -12.89 3.42 -28.64
N THR A 63 -12.61 2.66 -27.58
CA THR A 63 -13.59 1.81 -26.89
C THR A 63 -14.42 2.57 -25.87
N MET A 64 -14.03 3.81 -25.56
CA MET A 64 -14.72 4.72 -24.65
C MET A 64 -14.95 6.07 -25.32
N SER A 65 -16.17 6.59 -25.21
CA SER A 65 -16.51 7.91 -25.72
C SER A 65 -15.86 9.03 -24.89
N GLN A 66 -15.68 10.21 -25.49
CA GLN A 66 -15.12 11.37 -24.79
C GLN A 66 -16.00 11.84 -23.62
N GLU A 67 -17.33 11.72 -23.75
CA GLU A 67 -18.29 12.04 -22.69
C GLU A 67 -18.15 11.06 -21.51
N GLU A 68 -18.09 9.76 -21.80
CA GLU A 68 -17.91 8.74 -20.77
C GLU A 68 -16.57 8.86 -20.04
N TYR A 69 -15.49 9.16 -20.77
CA TYR A 69 -14.19 9.45 -20.17
C TYR A 69 -14.27 10.62 -19.19
N ASN A 70 -14.94 11.72 -19.58
CA ASN A 70 -15.07 12.90 -18.73
C ASN A 70 -15.86 12.60 -17.46
N ILE A 71 -16.97 11.87 -17.57
CA ILE A 71 -17.80 11.46 -16.42
C ILE A 71 -16.98 10.57 -15.47
N ARG A 72 -16.27 9.57 -15.98
CA ARG A 72 -15.46 8.65 -15.16
C ARG A 72 -14.29 9.36 -14.50
N LYS A 73 -13.60 10.23 -15.22
CA LYS A 73 -12.49 11.04 -14.69
C LYS A 73 -12.95 11.94 -13.54
N ASP A 74 -14.10 12.58 -13.70
CA ASP A 74 -14.71 13.43 -12.67
C ASP A 74 -15.14 12.63 -11.43
N GLN A 75 -15.73 11.45 -11.61
CA GLN A 75 -16.03 10.54 -10.50
C GLN A 75 -14.78 10.12 -9.72
N ILE A 76 -13.73 9.73 -10.43
CA ILE A 76 -12.44 9.34 -9.84
C ILE A 76 -11.86 10.52 -9.03
N ASN A 77 -11.79 11.71 -9.63
CA ASN A 77 -11.28 12.92 -8.95
C ASN A 77 -12.10 13.30 -7.71
N ARG A 78 -13.43 13.21 -7.74
CA ARG A 78 -14.26 13.46 -6.54
C ARG A 78 -13.98 12.50 -5.41
N MET A 79 -13.76 11.21 -5.71
CA MET A 79 -13.39 10.24 -4.69
C MET A 79 -12.00 10.51 -4.11
N SER A 80 -11.06 11.04 -4.92
CA SER A 80 -9.73 11.49 -4.46
C SER A 80 -9.78 12.53 -3.35
N ILE A 81 -10.67 13.50 -3.49
CA ILE A 81 -10.76 14.66 -2.60
C ILE A 81 -11.44 14.31 -1.28
N LEU A 82 -12.29 13.28 -1.26
CA LEU A 82 -13.03 12.82 -0.07
C LEU A 82 -12.21 11.91 0.87
N LYS A 83 -10.88 11.85 0.69
CA LYS A 83 -9.98 11.07 1.55
C LYS A 83 -9.85 11.67 2.95
#